data_AF-A0A960TR60-F1
#
_entry.id   AF-A0A960TR60-F1
#
_cell.length_a   1.000
_cell.length_b   1.000
_cell.length_c   1.000
_cell.angle_alpha   90.00
_cell.angle_beta   90.00
_cell.angle_gamma   90.00
#
_symmetry.space_group_name_H-M   'P 1'
#
loop_
_entity.id
_entity.type
_entity.pdbx_description
1 polymer ?
#
loop_
_entity_poly.entity_id
_entity_poly.type
_entity_poly.pdbx_seq_one_letter_code
_entity_poly.pdbx_strand_id
1 'polypeptide(L)'
;MVALLLVTGLFTTVSLRFIQLRRLKHSLDVIRGKYDDPEHDGDLSHFQALTTALSATVGIGNIAGVATAIHYGGPGALFWMWVTAVFGMALKYAECTLSLKYRTILPDGSAAGGPMYYIEKGLGKKWKPLAAFFAVCAVISSFGSGNSIQSFTVADQLRADLGVPTWISGLVLASLVAAVILGGIKRIGAVTSKLVPYMAVLYVTGGLLVLVLNFGTIPEMLGTIVTSAFQPAAQAGGFAGGTFIFMLTWGVKRGLFSNESGQGSAPIAHAAAKTDEPVREGVVAMMGPLIDTLIICTITGLVILSTGVWKERLPDAVPVNAQSALTVVDAAGEVGVNGAVADAHLFTGTVQVRDGKTADVGFVRHHALVRRPQFTGPDGTAWSGTLEVESGAIAFEGLPDLTLAGD
;
A
#
# COMPACT_ATOMS: atom_id res chain seq x y z
N MET A 1 -5.28 10.28 11.21
CA MET A 1 -3.91 9.96 10.73
C MET A 1 -3.63 10.53 9.33
N VAL A 2 -4.41 10.17 8.31
CA VAL A 2 -4.27 10.68 6.92
C VAL A 2 -4.11 12.20 6.83
N ALA A 3 -5.00 12.96 7.46
CA ALA A 3 -4.93 14.42 7.48
C ALA A 3 -3.65 14.95 8.16
N LEU A 4 -3.24 14.34 9.28
CA LEU A 4 -2.02 14.73 9.99
C LEU A 4 -0.79 14.59 9.10
N LEU A 5 -0.65 13.48 8.38
CA LEU A 5 0.49 13.23 7.50
C LEU A 5 0.53 14.19 6.30
N LEU A 6 -0.61 14.45 5.66
CA LEU A 6 -0.67 15.43 4.57
C LEU A 6 -0.34 16.84 5.06
N VAL A 7 -0.88 17.24 6.21
CA VAL A 7 -0.61 18.56 6.81
C VAL A 7 0.86 18.69 7.22
N THR A 8 1.43 17.68 7.87
CA THR A 8 2.86 17.69 8.24
C THR A 8 3.74 17.70 6.98
N GLY A 9 3.39 16.94 5.94
CA GLY A 9 4.16 16.92 4.70
C GLY A 9 4.08 18.24 3.91
N LEU A 10 2.91 18.88 3.89
CA LEU A 10 2.74 20.23 3.36
C LEU A 10 3.53 21.25 4.17
N PHE A 11 3.41 21.22 5.50
CA PHE A 11 4.15 22.09 6.42
C PHE A 11 5.66 21.96 6.21
N THR A 12 6.18 20.74 6.15
CA THR A 12 7.60 20.47 5.92
C THR A 12 8.03 20.91 4.52
N THR A 13 7.21 20.68 3.50
CA THR A 13 7.45 21.15 2.14
C THR A 13 7.61 22.67 2.10
N VAL A 14 6.68 23.42 2.69
CA VAL A 14 6.71 24.88 2.71
C VAL A 14 7.88 25.39 3.55
N SER A 15 8.09 24.82 4.74
CA SER A 15 9.16 25.21 5.66
C SER A 15 10.55 24.99 5.05
N LEU A 16 10.73 23.90 4.30
CA LEU A 16 11.95 23.61 3.56
C LEU A 16 11.97 24.22 2.16
N ARG A 17 11.03 25.13 1.86
CA ARG A 17 10.92 25.88 0.60
C ARG A 17 10.96 24.96 -0.63
N PHE A 18 10.14 23.93 -0.67
CA PHE A 18 10.04 22.97 -1.78
C PHE A 18 11.37 22.27 -2.11
N ILE A 19 12.01 21.71 -1.08
CA ILE A 19 13.32 21.03 -1.18
C ILE A 19 13.32 19.92 -2.24
N GLN A 20 12.20 19.20 -2.36
CA GLN A 20 12.02 18.09 -3.29
C GLN A 20 12.07 18.49 -4.75
N LEU A 21 11.88 19.77 -5.08
CA LEU A 21 12.07 20.30 -6.44
C LEU A 21 13.48 20.90 -6.62
N ARG A 22 13.97 21.61 -5.59
CA ARG A 22 15.23 22.35 -5.67
C ARG A 22 16.49 21.48 -5.64
N ARG A 23 16.43 20.28 -5.04
CA ARG A 23 17.63 19.45 -4.78
C ARG A 23 17.66 18.12 -5.55
N LEU A 24 16.78 17.88 -6.52
CA LEU A 24 16.79 16.66 -7.35
C LEU A 24 18.10 16.43 -8.10
N LYS A 25 18.72 17.50 -8.62
CA LYS A 25 20.02 17.34 -9.30
C LYS A 25 21.12 16.95 -8.31
N HIS A 26 21.07 17.52 -7.10
CA HIS A 26 22.07 17.25 -6.08
C HIS A 26 21.93 15.83 -5.53
N SER A 27 20.71 15.31 -5.37
CA SER A 27 20.50 13.91 -4.95
C SER A 27 21.15 12.93 -5.92
N LEU A 28 21.02 13.15 -7.23
CA LEU A 28 21.66 12.31 -8.24
C LEU A 28 23.19 12.38 -8.15
N ASP A 29 23.77 13.56 -7.92
CA ASP A 29 25.22 13.72 -7.72
C ASP A 29 25.70 12.96 -6.48
N VAL A 30 24.96 13.01 -5.36
CA VAL A 30 25.29 12.29 -4.11
C VAL A 30 25.16 10.77 -4.31
N ILE A 31 24.07 10.30 -4.94
CA ILE A 31 23.85 8.88 -5.23
C ILE A 31 24.95 8.29 -6.13
N ARG A 32 25.49 9.09 -7.06
CA ARG A 32 26.60 8.68 -7.94
C ARG A 32 27.96 8.62 -7.23
N GLY A 33 28.02 8.97 -5.95
CA GLY A 33 29.23 8.93 -5.14
C GLY A 33 30.17 10.13 -5.32
N LYS A 34 29.70 11.24 -5.92
CA LYS A 34 30.53 12.45 -6.10
C LYS A 34 31.00 13.07 -4.77
N TYR A 35 30.30 12.76 -3.69
CA TYR A 35 30.55 13.26 -2.33
C TYR A 35 30.86 12.12 -1.34
N ASP A 36 31.13 10.92 -1.85
CA ASP A 36 31.51 9.79 -1.01
C ASP A 36 32.95 10.01 -0.52
N ASP A 37 33.17 9.81 0.78
CA ASP A 37 34.50 9.77 1.39
C ASP A 37 34.64 8.46 2.18
N PRO A 38 35.65 7.62 1.88
CA PRO A 38 35.91 6.39 2.62
C PRO A 38 36.12 6.59 4.13
N GLU A 39 36.63 7.75 4.53
CA GLU A 39 36.97 8.11 5.92
C GLU A 39 35.74 8.52 6.74
N HIS A 40 34.58 8.75 6.10
CA HIS A 40 33.36 9.06 6.82
C HIS A 40 32.81 7.85 7.58
N ASP A 41 32.38 8.09 8.81
CA ASP A 41 31.70 7.10 9.65
C ASP A 41 30.41 6.59 9.01
N GLY A 42 30.19 5.29 9.09
CA GLY A 42 29.00 4.59 8.59
C GLY A 42 29.33 3.25 7.95
N ASP A 43 28.29 2.53 7.57
CA ASP A 43 28.38 1.17 7.04
C ASP A 43 28.21 1.09 5.53
N LEU A 44 27.40 2.00 4.95
CA LEU A 44 26.92 1.93 3.57
C LEU A 44 27.28 3.19 2.78
N SER A 45 27.50 3.06 1.48
CA SER A 45 27.47 4.23 0.57
C SER A 45 26.06 4.82 0.50
N HIS A 46 25.95 6.08 0.03
CA HIS A 46 24.66 6.73 -0.22
C HIS A 46 23.75 5.91 -1.15
N PHE A 47 24.31 5.31 -2.20
CA PHE A 47 23.56 4.43 -3.09
C PHE A 47 23.06 3.17 -2.38
N GLN A 48 23.92 2.51 -1.59
CA GLN A 48 23.54 1.31 -0.84
C GLN A 48 22.47 1.60 0.22
N ALA A 49 22.55 2.75 0.88
CA ALA A 49 21.52 3.18 1.83
C ALA A 49 20.18 3.39 1.12
N LEU A 50 20.17 4.09 -0.02
CA LEU A 50 18.98 4.27 -0.85
C LEU A 50 18.40 2.94 -1.34
N THR A 51 19.22 2.05 -1.89
CA THR A 51 18.73 0.75 -2.40
C THR A 51 18.28 -0.15 -1.26
N THR A 52 18.88 -0.06 -0.08
CA THR A 52 18.40 -0.79 1.11
C THR A 52 17.03 -0.28 1.55
N ALA A 53 16.84 1.04 1.63
CA ALA A 53 15.53 1.62 1.93
C ALA A 53 14.50 1.27 0.85
N LEU A 54 14.85 1.37 -0.43
CA LEU A 54 13.99 1.00 -1.55
C LEU A 54 13.66 -0.49 -1.58
N SER A 55 14.54 -1.38 -1.11
CA SER A 55 14.23 -2.82 -1.03
C SER A 55 13.08 -3.13 -0.07
N ALA A 56 12.84 -2.26 0.91
CA ALA A 56 11.73 -2.39 1.84
C ALA A 56 10.43 -1.81 1.26
N THR A 57 10.52 -0.72 0.49
CA THR A 57 9.34 0.00 -0.04
C THR A 57 8.88 -0.55 -1.39
N VAL A 58 9.82 -0.90 -2.28
CA VAL A 58 9.51 -1.43 -3.61
C VAL A 58 9.21 -2.92 -3.51
N GLY A 59 7.94 -3.26 -3.63
CA GLY A 59 7.47 -4.65 -3.55
C GLY A 59 5.99 -4.77 -3.85
N ILE A 60 5.31 -5.64 -3.12
CA ILE A 60 3.87 -5.93 -3.31
C ILE A 60 3.00 -4.68 -3.10
N GLY A 61 3.45 -3.73 -2.27
CA GLY A 61 2.78 -2.43 -2.09
C GLY A 61 2.61 -1.65 -3.41
N ASN A 62 3.57 -1.72 -4.32
CA ASN A 62 3.53 -1.00 -5.61
C ASN A 62 2.71 -1.72 -6.67
N ILE A 63 2.48 -3.01 -6.50
CA ILE A 63 1.74 -3.85 -7.45
C ILE A 63 0.30 -4.00 -6.94
N ALA A 64 0.12 -4.82 -5.92
CA ALA A 64 -1.18 -5.09 -5.33
C ALA A 64 -1.75 -3.88 -4.60
N GLY A 65 -0.92 -3.05 -3.97
CA GLY A 65 -1.41 -1.86 -3.27
C GLY A 65 -1.98 -0.80 -4.20
N VAL A 66 -1.40 -0.60 -5.40
CA VAL A 66 -1.95 0.27 -6.44
C VAL A 66 -3.24 -0.31 -7.01
N ALA A 67 -3.26 -1.61 -7.32
CA ALA A 67 -4.47 -2.30 -7.78
C ALA A 67 -5.61 -2.17 -6.76
N THR A 68 -5.31 -2.37 -5.48
CA THR A 68 -6.28 -2.19 -4.38
C THR A 68 -6.76 -0.74 -4.27
N ALA A 69 -5.87 0.24 -4.47
CA ALA A 69 -6.23 1.66 -4.44
C ALA A 69 -7.22 2.00 -5.55
N ILE A 70 -6.99 1.50 -6.77
CA ILE A 70 -7.86 1.70 -7.93
C ILE A 70 -9.16 0.93 -7.77
N HIS A 71 -9.11 -0.30 -7.25
CA HIS A 71 -10.29 -1.13 -7.05
C HIS A 71 -11.29 -0.49 -6.07
N TYR A 72 -10.83 -0.04 -4.90
CA TYR A 72 -11.73 0.58 -3.91
C TYR A 72 -11.92 2.09 -4.11
N GLY A 73 -10.86 2.82 -4.42
CA GLY A 73 -10.89 4.28 -4.51
C GLY A 73 -11.12 4.83 -5.92
N GLY A 74 -11.14 3.97 -6.95
CA GLY A 74 -11.20 4.38 -8.34
C GLY A 74 -9.91 5.00 -8.87
N PRO A 75 -9.86 5.41 -10.15
CA PRO A 75 -8.68 5.98 -10.79
C PRO A 75 -8.12 7.22 -10.08
N GLY A 76 -8.99 8.03 -9.47
CA GLY A 76 -8.60 9.24 -8.74
C GLY A 76 -7.80 8.97 -7.46
N ALA A 77 -7.83 7.75 -6.91
CA ALA A 77 -6.97 7.38 -5.79
C ALA A 77 -5.48 7.47 -6.16
N LEU A 78 -5.11 7.19 -7.43
CA LEU A 78 -3.73 7.28 -7.90
C LEU A 78 -3.21 8.73 -7.86
N PHE A 79 -4.06 9.72 -8.15
CA PHE A 79 -3.70 11.13 -7.99
C PHE A 79 -3.33 11.46 -6.54
N TRP A 80 -4.12 10.97 -5.57
CA TRP A 80 -3.86 11.18 -4.15
C TRP A 80 -2.62 10.41 -3.67
N MET A 81 -2.27 9.29 -4.31
CA MET A 81 -0.96 8.65 -4.10
C MET A 81 0.19 9.57 -4.55
N TRP A 82 0.06 10.26 -5.68
CA TRP A 82 1.07 11.22 -6.15
C TRP A 82 1.24 12.40 -5.20
N VAL A 83 0.14 13.01 -4.74
CA VAL A 83 0.17 14.10 -3.76
C VAL A 83 0.88 13.65 -2.48
N THR A 84 0.54 12.45 -2.01
CA THR A 84 1.17 11.85 -0.82
C THR A 84 2.66 11.64 -1.03
N ALA A 85 3.09 11.20 -2.21
CA ALA A 85 4.50 11.02 -2.53
C ALA A 85 5.26 12.35 -2.56
N VAL A 86 4.71 13.39 -3.21
CA VAL A 86 5.36 14.71 -3.32
C VAL A 86 5.60 15.35 -1.95
N PHE A 87 4.61 15.26 -1.05
CA PHE A 87 4.78 15.73 0.33
C PHE A 87 5.65 14.77 1.15
N GLY A 88 5.55 13.47 0.86
CA GLY A 88 6.39 12.43 1.44
C GLY A 88 7.88 12.64 1.18
N MET A 89 8.27 13.15 0.01
CA MET A 89 9.66 13.49 -0.30
C MET A 89 10.25 14.47 0.72
N ALA A 90 9.51 15.52 1.08
CA ALA A 90 9.95 16.50 2.07
C ALA A 90 9.98 15.93 3.50
N LEU A 91 9.01 15.09 3.87
CA LEU A 91 9.01 14.38 5.15
C LEU A 91 10.22 13.47 5.27
N LYS A 92 10.45 12.63 4.27
CA LYS A 92 11.53 11.65 4.26
C LYS A 92 12.89 12.32 4.29
N TYR A 93 13.05 13.45 3.60
CA TYR A 93 14.22 14.32 3.74
C TYR A 93 14.46 14.71 5.21
N ALA A 94 13.43 15.23 5.90
CA ALA A 94 13.56 15.72 7.26
C ALA A 94 13.87 14.59 8.25
N GLU A 95 13.15 13.48 8.16
CA GLU A 95 13.34 12.32 9.02
C GLU A 95 14.73 11.70 8.88
N CYS A 96 15.22 11.54 7.65
CA CYS A 96 16.53 10.95 7.40
C CYS A 96 17.66 11.92 7.80
N THR A 97 17.50 13.23 7.54
CA THR A 97 18.44 14.25 8.04
C THR A 97 18.56 14.19 9.57
N LEU A 98 17.44 14.11 10.28
CA LEU A 98 17.43 13.99 11.75
C LEU A 98 18.06 12.67 12.20
N SER A 99 17.77 11.58 11.52
CA SER A 99 18.33 10.26 11.86
C SER A 99 19.86 10.27 11.81
N LEU A 100 20.46 10.85 10.77
CA LEU A 100 21.92 10.96 10.71
C LEU A 100 22.48 11.93 11.73
N LYS A 101 21.82 13.06 11.96
CA LYS A 101 22.26 14.04 12.96
C LYS A 101 22.31 13.45 14.38
N TYR A 102 21.38 12.55 14.71
CA TYR A 102 21.26 11.98 16.06
C TYR A 102 21.68 10.50 16.16
N ARG A 103 22.26 9.92 15.10
CA ARG A 103 22.75 8.52 15.14
C ARG A 103 23.82 8.31 16.19
N THR A 104 24.07 7.06 16.51
CA THR A 104 25.16 6.61 17.38
C THR A 104 26.06 5.70 16.59
N ILE A 105 27.37 5.94 16.63
CA ILE A 105 28.33 4.94 16.17
C ILE A 105 28.61 4.01 17.34
N LEU A 106 28.36 2.73 17.14
CA LEU A 106 28.53 1.68 18.14
C LEU A 106 30.02 1.31 18.28
N PRO A 107 30.41 0.62 19.37
CA PRO A 107 31.81 0.23 19.59
C PRO A 107 32.40 -0.69 18.51
N ASP A 108 31.54 -1.41 17.77
CA ASP A 108 31.93 -2.25 16.64
C ASP A 108 32.05 -1.47 15.32
N GLY A 109 31.88 -0.14 15.35
CA GLY A 109 31.94 0.76 14.21
C GLY A 109 30.65 0.88 13.41
N SER A 110 29.60 0.14 13.75
CA SER A 110 28.31 0.20 13.05
C SER A 110 27.48 1.41 13.47
N ALA A 111 26.67 1.95 12.56
CA ALA A 111 25.81 3.09 12.82
C ALA A 111 24.38 2.66 13.20
N ALA A 112 23.88 3.17 14.32
CA ALA A 112 22.51 2.97 14.78
C ALA A 112 21.77 4.32 14.87
N GLY A 113 20.72 4.46 14.08
CA GLY A 113 19.89 5.67 14.04
C GLY A 113 18.44 5.35 13.69
N GLY A 114 17.63 6.41 13.66
CA GLY A 114 16.19 6.32 13.41
C GLY A 114 15.38 7.17 14.38
N PRO A 115 14.04 7.07 14.34
CA PRO A 115 13.18 7.93 15.14
C PRO A 115 13.35 7.79 16.64
N MET A 116 13.57 6.58 17.13
CA MET A 116 13.91 6.34 18.53
C MET A 116 15.11 7.17 19.00
N TYR A 117 16.13 7.35 18.14
CA TYR A 117 17.33 8.12 18.49
C TYR A 117 17.10 9.62 18.45
N TYR A 118 16.45 10.16 17.39
CA TYR A 118 16.21 11.61 17.34
C TYR A 118 15.11 12.06 18.31
N ILE A 119 14.20 11.18 18.75
CA ILE A 119 13.25 11.47 19.82
C ILE A 119 14.00 11.55 21.16
N GLU A 120 14.81 10.55 21.51
CA GLU A 120 15.52 10.54 22.80
C GLU A 120 16.60 11.63 22.89
N LYS A 121 17.40 11.81 21.83
CA LYS A 121 18.53 12.75 21.83
C LYS A 121 18.15 14.16 21.36
N GLY A 122 17.17 14.29 20.46
CA GLY A 122 16.75 15.58 19.90
C GLY A 122 15.74 16.32 20.77
N LEU A 123 14.70 15.62 21.25
CA LEU A 123 13.70 16.21 22.16
C LEU A 123 14.11 16.10 23.64
N GLY A 124 15.07 15.22 23.94
CA GLY A 124 15.66 15.04 25.26
C GLY A 124 15.03 13.89 26.07
N LYS A 125 15.69 13.55 27.19
CA LYS A 125 15.40 12.35 28.00
C LYS A 125 13.94 12.22 28.46
N LYS A 126 13.21 13.34 28.59
CA LYS A 126 11.77 13.33 28.96
C LYS A 126 10.89 12.62 27.92
N TRP A 127 11.33 12.56 26.66
CA TRP A 127 10.63 11.90 25.55
C TRP A 127 11.07 10.45 25.33
N LYS A 128 11.94 9.90 26.20
CA LYS A 128 12.37 8.50 26.13
C LYS A 128 11.21 7.50 26.10
N PRO A 129 10.09 7.67 26.84
CA PRO A 129 8.93 6.78 26.71
C PRO A 129 8.37 6.74 25.29
N LEU A 130 8.35 7.87 24.57
CA LEU A 130 7.88 7.93 23.18
C LEU A 130 8.87 7.24 22.23
N ALA A 131 10.18 7.39 22.46
CA ALA A 131 11.20 6.68 21.68
C ALA A 131 11.08 5.15 21.84
N ALA A 132 10.87 4.69 23.07
CA ALA A 132 10.65 3.27 23.36
C ALA A 132 9.33 2.76 22.74
N PHE A 133 8.26 3.53 22.84
CA PHE A 133 6.98 3.22 22.20
C PHE A 133 7.15 3.08 20.68
N PHE A 134 7.82 4.03 20.03
CA PHE A 134 8.13 3.95 18.60
C PHE A 134 8.93 2.68 18.27
N ALA A 135 9.98 2.37 19.03
CA ALA A 135 10.81 1.20 18.79
C ALA A 135 10.02 -0.12 18.87
N VAL A 136 9.14 -0.26 19.87
CA VAL A 136 8.25 -1.42 20.01
C VAL A 136 7.30 -1.52 18.83
N CYS A 137 6.64 -0.42 18.45
CA CYS A 137 5.75 -0.38 17.29
C CYS A 137 6.48 -0.71 15.98
N ALA A 138 7.71 -0.22 15.80
CA ALA A 138 8.52 -0.49 14.62
C ALA A 138 8.88 -1.99 14.51
N VAL A 139 9.21 -2.64 15.63
CA VAL A 139 9.45 -4.09 15.67
C VAL A 139 8.18 -4.86 15.33
N ILE A 140 7.02 -4.50 15.91
CA ILE A 140 5.75 -5.18 15.59
C ILE A 140 5.39 -4.98 14.11
N SER A 141 5.55 -3.75 13.61
CA SER A 141 5.25 -3.41 12.22
C SER A 141 6.12 -4.19 11.23
N SER A 142 7.39 -4.46 11.55
CA SER A 142 8.29 -5.18 10.65
C SER A 142 7.85 -6.63 10.40
N PHE A 143 7.26 -7.30 11.39
CA PHE A 143 6.67 -8.63 11.19
C PHE A 143 5.41 -8.58 10.31
N GLY A 144 4.60 -7.54 10.43
CA GLY A 144 3.37 -7.35 9.65
C GLY A 144 3.63 -6.94 8.21
N SER A 145 3.98 -5.67 8.00
CA SER A 145 4.18 -5.08 6.67
C SER A 145 5.47 -5.54 6.01
N GLY A 146 6.54 -5.72 6.79
CA GLY A 146 7.86 -6.08 6.28
C GLY A 146 8.00 -7.56 5.90
N ASN A 147 7.35 -8.48 6.62
CA ASN A 147 7.50 -9.92 6.41
C ASN A 147 6.20 -10.62 5.98
N SER A 148 5.19 -10.68 6.85
CA SER A 148 4.05 -11.58 6.69
C SER A 148 3.28 -11.34 5.39
N ILE A 149 2.94 -10.08 5.09
CA ILE A 149 2.22 -9.72 3.86
C ILE A 149 3.06 -10.05 2.62
N GLN A 150 4.38 -9.77 2.66
CA GLN A 150 5.24 -9.97 1.50
C GLN A 150 5.45 -11.46 1.18
N SER A 151 5.81 -12.25 2.20
CA SER A 151 6.02 -13.69 2.07
C SER A 151 4.73 -14.42 1.67
N PHE A 152 3.59 -14.02 2.23
CA PHE A 152 2.29 -14.62 1.92
C PHE A 152 1.91 -14.41 0.45
N THR A 153 1.97 -13.19 -0.06
CA THR A 153 1.56 -12.91 -1.45
C THR A 153 2.45 -13.62 -2.46
N VAL A 154 3.77 -13.71 -2.21
CA VAL A 154 4.66 -14.48 -3.10
C VAL A 154 4.31 -15.97 -3.07
N ALA A 155 4.10 -16.54 -1.88
CA ALA A 155 3.75 -17.96 -1.75
C ALA A 155 2.39 -18.29 -2.38
N ASP A 156 1.41 -17.40 -2.22
CA ASP A 156 0.08 -17.57 -2.81
C ASP A 156 0.10 -17.45 -4.34
N GLN A 157 0.88 -16.50 -4.90
CA GLN A 157 1.05 -16.37 -6.35
C GLN A 157 1.70 -17.61 -6.95
N LEU A 158 2.77 -18.14 -6.31
CA LEU A 158 3.44 -19.37 -6.76
C LEU A 158 2.52 -20.60 -6.68
N ARG A 159 1.64 -20.64 -5.67
CA ARG A 159 0.62 -21.69 -5.56
C ARG A 159 -0.42 -21.56 -6.68
N ALA A 160 -0.91 -20.36 -6.94
CA ALA A 160 -1.95 -20.11 -7.93
C ALA A 160 -1.48 -20.37 -9.36
N ASP A 161 -0.30 -19.88 -9.72
CA ASP A 161 0.19 -19.95 -11.11
C ASP A 161 0.94 -21.24 -11.43
N LEU A 162 1.68 -21.78 -10.45
CA LEU A 162 2.61 -22.90 -10.64
C LEU A 162 2.27 -24.13 -9.81
N GLY A 163 1.23 -24.08 -8.96
CA GLY A 163 0.83 -25.19 -8.09
C GLY A 163 1.84 -25.49 -6.97
N VAL A 164 2.79 -24.60 -6.69
CA VAL A 164 3.83 -24.83 -5.68
C VAL A 164 3.22 -24.76 -4.27
N PRO A 165 3.38 -25.79 -3.43
CA PRO A 165 2.91 -25.76 -2.04
C PRO A 165 3.53 -24.58 -1.26
N THR A 166 2.70 -23.84 -0.51
CA THR A 166 3.11 -22.60 0.16
C THR A 166 4.25 -22.79 1.17
N TRP A 167 4.33 -23.95 1.84
CA TRP A 167 5.42 -24.25 2.76
C TRP A 167 6.78 -24.40 2.07
N ILE A 168 6.80 -24.89 0.81
CA ILE A 168 8.03 -24.98 0.01
C ILE A 168 8.50 -23.58 -0.37
N SER A 169 7.59 -22.75 -0.89
CA SER A 169 7.88 -21.34 -1.20
C SER A 169 8.41 -20.61 0.03
N GLY A 170 7.77 -20.80 1.19
CA GLY A 170 8.20 -20.23 2.47
C GLY A 170 9.59 -20.70 2.90
N LEU A 171 9.90 -22.00 2.82
CA LEU A 171 11.21 -22.55 3.18
C LEU A 171 12.33 -21.98 2.29
N VAL A 172 12.10 -21.91 0.99
CA VAL A 172 13.07 -21.35 0.03
C VAL A 172 13.29 -19.86 0.30
N LEU A 173 12.21 -19.08 0.43
CA LEU A 173 12.30 -17.65 0.74
C LEU A 173 13.03 -17.41 2.06
N ALA A 174 12.67 -18.12 3.12
CA ALA A 174 13.32 -18.00 4.43
C ALA A 174 14.83 -18.32 4.34
N SER A 175 15.21 -19.35 3.59
CA SER A 175 16.61 -19.73 3.40
C SER A 175 17.40 -18.65 2.65
N LEU A 176 16.82 -18.10 1.58
CA LEU A 176 17.44 -17.02 0.80
C LEU A 176 17.59 -15.73 1.62
N VAL A 177 16.54 -15.35 2.36
CA VAL A 177 16.57 -14.18 3.25
C VAL A 177 17.60 -14.38 4.35
N ALA A 178 17.64 -15.55 5.00
CA ALA A 178 18.63 -15.89 6.03
C ALA A 178 20.07 -15.75 5.50
N ALA A 179 20.34 -16.23 4.28
CA ALA A 179 21.65 -16.10 3.65
C ALA A 179 22.10 -14.63 3.48
N VAL A 180 21.17 -13.68 3.37
CA VAL A 180 21.46 -12.24 3.26
C VAL A 180 21.57 -11.59 4.63
N ILE A 181 20.54 -11.72 5.49
CA ILE A 181 20.44 -10.96 6.75
C ILE A 181 21.46 -11.38 7.80
N LEU A 182 21.89 -12.66 7.81
CA LEU A 182 22.90 -13.15 8.75
C LEU A 182 24.28 -12.48 8.52
N GLY A 183 24.51 -11.87 7.36
CA GLY A 183 25.72 -11.08 7.09
C GLY A 183 25.66 -9.63 7.55
N GLY A 184 24.57 -9.20 8.21
CA GLY A 184 24.39 -7.84 8.71
C GLY A 184 24.19 -6.78 7.61
N ILE A 185 24.17 -5.51 8.03
CA ILE A 185 23.76 -4.38 7.19
C ILE A 185 24.64 -4.20 5.94
N LYS A 186 25.94 -4.49 6.04
CA LYS A 186 26.88 -4.42 4.91
C LYS A 186 26.52 -5.43 3.81
N ARG A 187 26.15 -6.67 4.18
CA ARG A 187 25.71 -7.69 3.21
C ARG A 187 24.35 -7.35 2.62
N ILE A 188 23.43 -6.85 3.44
CA ILE A 188 22.13 -6.35 2.98
C ILE A 188 22.35 -5.26 1.91
N GLY A 189 23.15 -4.23 2.21
CA GLY A 189 23.48 -3.17 1.27
C GLY A 189 24.12 -3.65 -0.03
N ALA A 190 25.04 -4.63 0.05
CA ALA A 190 25.69 -5.19 -1.14
C ALA A 190 24.74 -6.01 -2.05
N VAL A 191 23.74 -6.67 -1.46
CA VAL A 191 22.74 -7.42 -2.23
C VAL A 191 21.70 -6.47 -2.81
N THR A 192 21.15 -5.57 -1.99
CA THR A 192 20.10 -4.62 -2.42
C THR A 192 20.60 -3.67 -3.50
N SER A 193 21.87 -3.23 -3.45
CA SER A 193 22.45 -2.35 -4.47
C SER A 193 22.54 -2.97 -5.86
N LYS A 194 22.44 -4.30 -5.97
CA LYS A 194 22.39 -5.03 -7.25
C LYS A 194 20.96 -5.42 -7.60
N LEU A 195 20.23 -5.97 -6.63
CA LEU A 195 18.90 -6.53 -6.83
C LEU A 195 17.85 -5.45 -7.08
N VAL A 196 17.86 -4.36 -6.33
CA VAL A 196 16.84 -3.30 -6.42
C VAL A 196 16.86 -2.57 -7.77
N PRO A 197 18.02 -2.13 -8.30
CA PRO A 197 18.05 -1.53 -9.63
C PRO A 197 17.60 -2.51 -10.72
N TYR A 198 18.03 -3.78 -10.62
CA TYR A 198 17.64 -4.81 -11.59
C TYR A 198 16.13 -5.04 -11.61
N MET A 199 15.50 -5.24 -10.45
CA MET A 199 14.05 -5.45 -10.37
C MET A 199 13.27 -4.22 -10.83
N ALA A 200 13.75 -3.01 -10.50
CA ALA A 200 13.10 -1.77 -10.93
C ALA A 200 13.16 -1.61 -12.45
N VAL A 201 14.32 -1.85 -13.07
CA VAL A 201 14.46 -1.79 -14.53
C VAL A 201 13.57 -2.83 -15.20
N LEU A 202 13.55 -4.07 -14.72
CA LEU A 202 12.72 -5.14 -15.28
C LEU A 202 11.23 -4.78 -15.20
N TYR A 203 10.76 -4.33 -14.03
CA TYR A 203 9.36 -3.97 -13.82
C TYR A 203 8.94 -2.75 -14.66
N VAL A 204 9.74 -1.67 -14.63
CA VAL A 204 9.49 -0.46 -15.42
C VAL A 204 9.50 -0.77 -16.91
N THR A 205 10.43 -1.58 -17.39
CA THR A 205 10.50 -1.95 -18.82
C THR A 205 9.27 -2.76 -19.24
N GLY A 206 8.85 -3.74 -18.44
CA GLY A 206 7.64 -4.53 -18.70
C GLY A 206 6.38 -3.66 -18.74
N GLY A 207 6.22 -2.75 -17.76
CA GLY A 207 5.10 -1.82 -17.74
C GLY A 207 5.11 -0.83 -18.90
N LEU A 208 6.28 -0.27 -19.23
CA LEU A 208 6.42 0.61 -20.40
C LEU A 208 6.11 -0.11 -21.71
N LEU A 209 6.46 -1.39 -21.85
CA LEU A 209 6.08 -2.19 -23.02
C LEU A 209 4.56 -2.28 -23.17
N VAL A 210 3.83 -2.57 -22.08
CA VAL A 210 2.36 -2.58 -22.10
C VAL A 210 1.79 -1.20 -22.44
N LEU A 211 2.37 -0.12 -21.90
CA LEU A 211 1.95 1.24 -22.20
C LEU A 211 2.22 1.64 -23.66
N VAL A 212 3.32 1.19 -24.26
CA VAL A 212 3.60 1.40 -25.70
C VAL A 212 2.56 0.66 -26.54
N LEU A 213 2.19 -0.57 -26.18
CA LEU A 213 1.12 -1.31 -26.86
C LEU A 213 -0.25 -0.63 -26.72
N ASN A 214 -0.47 0.12 -25.63
CA ASN A 214 -1.72 0.84 -25.36
C ASN A 214 -1.57 2.37 -25.47
N PHE A 215 -0.61 2.85 -26.27
CA PHE A 215 -0.17 4.25 -26.24
C PHE A 215 -1.30 5.27 -26.46
N GLY A 216 -2.25 4.94 -27.35
CA GLY A 216 -3.40 5.80 -27.67
C GLY A 216 -4.31 6.10 -26.48
N THR A 217 -4.34 5.23 -25.46
CA THR A 217 -5.19 5.37 -24.26
C THR A 217 -4.56 6.23 -23.17
N ILE A 218 -3.24 6.46 -23.21
CA ILE A 218 -2.51 7.13 -22.13
C ILE A 218 -3.05 8.53 -21.82
N PRO A 219 -3.30 9.41 -22.81
CA PRO A 219 -3.84 10.74 -22.53
C PRO A 219 -5.21 10.69 -21.86
N GLU A 220 -6.08 9.76 -22.29
CA GLU A 220 -7.39 9.54 -21.68
C GLU A 220 -7.25 9.08 -20.23
N MET A 221 -6.37 8.11 -19.96
CA MET A 221 -6.18 7.57 -18.60
C MET A 221 -5.63 8.63 -17.63
N LEU A 222 -4.69 9.46 -18.07
CA LEU A 222 -4.22 10.61 -17.29
C LEU A 222 -5.35 11.61 -17.03
N GLY A 223 -6.18 11.85 -18.04
CA GLY A 223 -7.39 12.65 -17.91
C GLY A 223 -8.34 12.07 -16.85
N THR A 224 -8.65 10.78 -16.92
CA THR A 224 -9.50 10.07 -15.95
C THR A 224 -8.95 10.15 -14.53
N ILE A 225 -7.64 9.94 -14.33
CA ILE A 225 -7.03 10.04 -13.00
C ILE A 225 -7.29 11.42 -12.39
N VAL A 226 -7.04 12.49 -13.15
CA VAL A 226 -7.19 13.87 -12.65
C VAL A 226 -8.66 14.24 -12.48
N THR A 227 -9.52 13.94 -13.46
CA THR A 227 -10.94 14.29 -13.37
C THR A 227 -11.62 13.53 -12.24
N SER A 228 -11.40 12.22 -12.12
CA SER A 228 -11.96 11.41 -11.04
C SER A 228 -11.45 11.84 -9.66
N ALA A 229 -10.22 12.34 -9.55
CA ALA A 229 -9.66 12.80 -8.27
C ALA A 229 -10.38 14.01 -7.67
N PHE A 230 -11.04 14.81 -8.51
CA PHE A 230 -11.74 16.04 -8.12
C PHE A 230 -13.25 16.01 -8.44
N GLN A 231 -13.76 14.90 -8.98
CA GLN A 231 -15.16 14.82 -9.40
C GLN A 231 -16.08 14.89 -8.18
N PRO A 232 -16.95 15.92 -8.07
CA PRO A 232 -17.92 15.99 -6.99
C PRO A 232 -18.98 14.91 -7.19
N ALA A 233 -19.36 14.18 -6.14
CA ALA A 233 -20.20 12.99 -6.24
C ALA A 233 -21.67 13.22 -6.69
N ALA A 234 -22.02 14.39 -7.22
CA ALA A 234 -23.36 14.70 -7.72
C ALA A 234 -23.71 13.99 -9.05
N GLN A 235 -22.71 13.57 -9.85
CA GLN A 235 -22.96 12.85 -11.11
C GLN A 235 -23.16 11.33 -10.94
N ALA A 236 -22.94 10.78 -9.75
CA ALA A 236 -23.00 9.34 -9.48
C ALA A 236 -24.25 8.88 -8.69
N GLY A 237 -25.20 9.78 -8.41
CA GLY A 237 -26.39 9.48 -7.60
C GLY A 237 -26.06 9.42 -6.10
N GLY A 238 -26.61 10.35 -5.33
CA GLY A 238 -26.64 10.31 -3.86
C GLY A 238 -25.29 10.41 -3.11
N PHE A 239 -25.03 11.58 -2.51
CA PHE A 239 -24.04 11.83 -1.44
C PHE A 239 -22.60 12.24 -1.83
N ALA A 240 -22.41 13.56 -1.98
CA ALA A 240 -21.20 14.22 -2.49
C ALA A 240 -19.90 14.09 -1.65
N GLY A 241 -19.99 13.94 -0.32
CA GLY A 241 -18.81 14.04 0.56
C GLY A 241 -18.10 12.71 0.82
N GLY A 242 -18.83 11.60 0.83
CA GLY A 242 -18.31 10.31 1.26
C GLY A 242 -17.43 9.61 0.24
N THR A 243 -17.81 9.64 -1.03
CA THR A 243 -17.04 9.03 -2.13
C THR A 243 -15.69 9.71 -2.31
N PHE A 244 -15.65 11.05 -2.21
CA PHE A 244 -14.40 11.82 -2.29
C PHE A 244 -13.45 11.49 -1.12
N ILE A 245 -13.95 11.51 0.11
CA ILE A 245 -13.14 11.21 1.30
C ILE A 245 -12.67 9.75 1.29
N PHE A 246 -13.49 8.82 0.83
CA PHE A 246 -13.11 7.41 0.69
C PHE A 246 -11.98 7.23 -0.32
N MET A 247 -12.13 7.78 -1.54
CA MET A 247 -11.08 7.77 -2.57
C MET A 247 -9.77 8.39 -2.05
N LEU A 248 -9.84 9.59 -1.46
CA LEU A 248 -8.68 10.27 -0.88
C LEU A 248 -8.03 9.40 0.18
N THR A 249 -8.82 8.80 1.07
CA THR A 249 -8.31 7.94 2.14
C THR A 249 -7.58 6.72 1.57
N TRP A 250 -8.13 6.07 0.53
CA TRP A 250 -7.47 4.95 -0.13
C TRP A 250 -6.19 5.37 -0.85
N GLY A 251 -6.22 6.48 -1.56
CA GLY A 251 -5.03 7.03 -2.24
C GLY A 251 -3.93 7.37 -1.24
N VAL A 252 -4.24 8.07 -0.15
CA VAL A 252 -3.23 8.41 0.87
C VAL A 252 -2.75 7.17 1.62
N LYS A 253 -3.66 6.28 2.04
CA LYS A 253 -3.29 5.04 2.76
C LYS A 253 -2.35 4.18 1.93
N ARG A 254 -2.64 4.00 0.63
CA ARG A 254 -1.81 3.19 -0.28
C ARG A 254 -0.54 3.92 -0.70
N GLY A 255 -0.58 5.24 -0.88
CA GLY A 255 0.61 6.05 -1.11
C GLY A 255 1.60 5.97 0.05
N LEU A 256 1.12 6.06 1.29
CA LEU A 256 1.95 5.92 2.50
C LEU A 256 2.51 4.52 2.65
N PHE A 257 1.69 3.48 2.43
CA PHE A 257 2.15 2.10 2.49
C PHE A 257 3.21 1.78 1.43
N SER A 258 3.12 2.44 0.27
CA SER A 258 4.08 2.31 -0.81
C SER A 258 5.44 2.91 -0.43
N ASN A 259 5.50 4.21 -0.12
CA ASN A 259 6.79 4.90 0.04
C ASN A 259 7.28 5.07 1.48
N GLU A 260 6.48 4.67 2.48
CA GLU A 260 6.76 4.76 3.92
C GLU A 260 7.13 6.16 4.46
N SER A 261 6.75 7.23 3.75
CA SER A 261 7.01 8.59 4.22
C SER A 261 6.14 8.89 5.44
N GLY A 262 6.73 9.41 6.52
CA GLY A 262 5.97 9.66 7.76
C GLY A 262 5.83 8.43 8.67
N GLN A 263 6.27 7.25 8.24
CA GLN A 263 6.25 6.02 9.05
C GLN A 263 7.49 5.90 9.95
N GLY A 264 8.60 6.53 9.56
CA GLY A 264 9.85 6.53 10.34
C GLY A 264 10.71 5.26 10.22
N SER A 265 10.39 4.34 9.32
CA SER A 265 11.19 3.14 9.02
C SER A 265 12.43 3.45 8.18
N ALA A 266 12.28 4.18 7.07
CA ALA A 266 13.38 4.51 6.16
C ALA A 266 14.59 5.21 6.82
N PRO A 267 14.42 6.13 7.79
CA PRO A 267 15.54 6.75 8.49
C PRO A 267 16.45 5.75 9.21
N ILE A 268 15.97 4.54 9.54
CA ILE A 268 16.77 3.47 10.15
C ILE A 268 17.81 2.96 9.16
N ALA A 269 17.42 2.69 7.91
CA ALA A 269 18.33 2.25 6.86
C ALA A 269 19.31 3.38 6.45
N HIS A 270 18.80 4.60 6.30
CA HIS A 270 19.61 5.76 5.92
C HIS A 270 20.62 6.17 7.00
N ALA A 271 20.37 5.87 8.29
CA ALA A 271 21.33 6.13 9.36
C ALA A 271 22.70 5.45 9.14
N ALA A 272 22.71 4.35 8.39
CA ALA A 272 23.89 3.57 8.06
C ALA A 272 24.77 4.20 6.96
N ALA A 273 24.32 5.27 6.30
CA ALA A 273 25.07 5.92 5.22
C ALA A 273 26.36 6.60 5.73
N LYS A 274 27.43 6.52 4.95
CA LYS A 274 28.72 7.16 5.22
C LYS A 274 28.68 8.64 4.84
N THR A 275 28.47 9.51 5.83
CA THR A 275 28.53 10.97 5.64
C THR A 275 28.71 11.71 6.94
N ASP A 276 29.46 12.81 6.88
CA ASP A 276 29.63 13.82 7.92
C ASP A 276 28.49 14.85 7.93
N GLU A 277 27.88 15.08 6.77
CA GLU A 277 26.79 16.04 6.56
C GLU A 277 25.43 15.32 6.52
N PRO A 278 24.58 15.44 7.56
CA PRO A 278 23.29 14.77 7.61
C PRO A 278 22.36 15.15 6.47
N VAL A 279 22.47 16.40 5.98
CA VAL A 279 21.61 16.90 4.92
C VAL A 279 21.86 16.19 3.59
N ARG A 280 23.09 15.73 3.31
CA ARG A 280 23.40 14.99 2.07
C ARG A 280 22.53 13.75 1.97
N GLU A 281 22.42 12.99 3.06
CA GLU A 281 21.61 11.78 3.07
C GLU A 281 20.10 12.07 3.09
N GLY A 282 19.68 13.17 3.71
CA GLY A 282 18.29 13.65 3.56
C GLY A 282 17.90 13.88 2.09
N VAL A 283 18.81 14.49 1.31
CA VAL A 283 18.62 14.72 -0.14
C VAL A 283 18.61 13.40 -0.93
N VAL A 284 19.31 12.36 -0.48
CA VAL A 284 19.24 11.02 -1.08
C VAL A 284 17.91 10.35 -0.75
N ALA A 285 17.51 10.36 0.52
CA ALA A 285 16.32 9.66 1.00
C ALA A 285 15.01 10.14 0.34
N MET A 286 14.91 11.42 -0.01
CA MET A 286 13.73 11.95 -0.71
C MET A 286 13.55 11.37 -2.12
N MET A 287 14.56 10.70 -2.69
CA MET A 287 14.42 9.98 -3.97
C MET A 287 13.56 8.73 -3.84
N GLY A 288 13.37 8.20 -2.62
CA GLY A 288 12.54 7.03 -2.36
C GLY A 288 11.12 7.19 -2.93
N PRO A 289 10.31 8.15 -2.45
CA PRO A 289 8.94 8.36 -2.92
C PRO A 289 8.84 8.71 -4.41
N LEU A 290 9.87 9.35 -4.99
CA LEU A 290 9.94 9.62 -6.42
C LEU A 290 10.03 8.33 -7.24
N ILE A 291 10.98 7.45 -6.89
CA ILE A 291 11.19 6.19 -7.60
C ILE A 291 10.00 5.25 -7.37
N ASP A 292 9.61 5.12 -6.10
CA ASP A 292 8.59 4.18 -5.64
C ASP A 292 7.18 4.54 -6.14
N THR A 293 6.71 5.75 -5.84
CA THR A 293 5.32 6.10 -6.09
C THR A 293 5.14 6.87 -7.39
N LEU A 294 5.98 7.88 -7.65
CA LEU A 294 5.80 8.73 -8.84
C LEU A 294 6.22 8.02 -10.14
N ILE A 295 7.14 7.06 -10.07
CA ILE A 295 7.55 6.26 -11.24
C ILE A 295 6.88 4.89 -11.23
N ILE A 296 7.21 4.02 -10.28
CA ILE A 296 6.76 2.61 -10.31
C ILE A 296 5.24 2.52 -10.15
N CYS A 297 4.65 3.12 -9.10
CA CYS A 297 3.20 3.04 -8.92
C CYS A 297 2.41 3.74 -10.03
N THR A 298 2.94 4.83 -10.62
CA THR A 298 2.33 5.46 -11.79
C THR A 298 2.29 4.52 -12.98
N ILE A 299 3.38 3.80 -13.26
CA ILE A 299 3.41 2.82 -14.34
C ILE A 299 2.42 1.69 -14.05
N THR A 300 2.41 1.14 -12.83
CA THR A 300 1.42 0.12 -12.43
C THR A 300 0.00 0.62 -12.68
N GLY A 301 -0.32 1.82 -12.20
CA GLY A 301 -1.66 2.39 -12.31
C GLY A 301 -2.06 2.62 -13.77
N LEU A 302 -1.17 3.16 -14.59
CA LEU A 302 -1.43 3.34 -16.02
C LEU A 302 -1.60 2.02 -16.75
N VAL A 303 -0.84 0.97 -16.40
CA VAL A 303 -1.01 -0.37 -16.98
C VAL A 303 -2.40 -0.93 -16.64
N ILE A 304 -2.80 -0.84 -15.38
CA ILE A 304 -4.13 -1.29 -14.92
C ILE A 304 -5.25 -0.52 -15.65
N LEU A 305 -5.11 0.79 -15.76
CA LEU A 305 -6.13 1.64 -16.37
C LEU A 305 -6.22 1.44 -17.89
N SER A 306 -5.06 1.40 -18.58
CA SER A 306 -4.98 1.25 -20.04
C SER A 306 -5.47 -0.11 -20.55
N THR A 307 -5.26 -1.17 -19.78
CA THR A 307 -5.75 -2.51 -20.13
C THR A 307 -7.24 -2.70 -19.85
N GLY A 308 -7.86 -1.81 -19.06
CA GLY A 308 -9.29 -1.89 -18.73
C GLY A 308 -9.65 -2.98 -17.71
N VAL A 309 -8.69 -3.78 -17.24
CA VAL A 309 -8.91 -4.88 -16.28
C VAL A 309 -9.55 -4.43 -14.98
N TRP A 310 -9.38 -3.17 -14.59
CA TRP A 310 -10.02 -2.60 -13.40
C TRP A 310 -11.55 -2.46 -13.51
N LYS A 311 -12.09 -2.57 -14.72
CA LYS A 311 -13.55 -2.61 -14.98
C LYS A 311 -14.09 -4.03 -15.01
N GLU A 312 -13.21 -5.04 -15.11
CA GLU A 312 -13.62 -6.43 -15.09
C GLU A 312 -14.15 -6.80 -13.72
N ARG A 313 -15.25 -7.55 -13.71
CA ARG A 313 -15.86 -8.05 -12.49
C ARG A 313 -15.47 -9.51 -12.34
N LEU A 314 -14.82 -9.81 -11.23
CA LEU A 314 -14.40 -11.16 -10.90
C LEU A 314 -15.45 -11.77 -9.98
N PRO A 315 -15.96 -12.98 -10.28
CA PRO A 315 -16.83 -13.69 -9.36
C PRO A 315 -16.10 -13.91 -8.03
N ASP A 316 -16.70 -13.48 -6.94
CA ASP A 316 -16.27 -13.82 -5.58
C ASP A 316 -17.27 -14.81 -4.98
N ALA A 317 -16.78 -15.72 -4.14
CA ALA A 317 -17.58 -16.74 -3.49
C ALA A 317 -17.27 -16.73 -1.99
N VAL A 318 -18.29 -16.52 -1.18
CA VAL A 318 -18.14 -16.44 0.27
C VAL A 318 -19.08 -17.36 1.03
N PRO A 319 -18.62 -17.93 2.16
CA PRO A 319 -19.51 -18.65 3.04
C PRO A 319 -20.58 -17.71 3.59
N VAL A 320 -21.82 -18.18 3.69
CA VAL A 320 -22.93 -17.40 4.27
C VAL A 320 -22.88 -17.54 5.79
N ASN A 321 -22.11 -16.67 6.44
CA ASN A 321 -21.93 -16.66 7.89
C ASN A 321 -21.73 -15.23 8.41
N ALA A 322 -21.65 -15.10 9.73
CA ALA A 322 -21.49 -13.81 10.41
C ALA A 322 -20.18 -13.07 10.01
N GLN A 323 -19.14 -13.80 9.60
CA GLN A 323 -17.84 -13.23 9.22
C GLN A 323 -17.85 -12.61 7.82
N SER A 324 -18.75 -13.04 6.94
CA SER A 324 -18.82 -12.57 5.55
C SER A 324 -19.46 -11.19 5.37
N ALA A 325 -19.98 -10.60 6.45
CA ALA A 325 -20.54 -9.24 6.48
C ALA A 325 -21.53 -8.98 5.31
N LEU A 326 -22.43 -9.94 5.09
CA LEU A 326 -23.47 -9.85 4.08
C LEU A 326 -24.66 -9.05 4.63
N THR A 327 -25.07 -8.02 3.90
CA THR A 327 -26.29 -7.26 4.20
C THR A 327 -27.31 -7.48 3.09
N VAL A 328 -28.52 -7.88 3.45
CA VAL A 328 -29.64 -8.06 2.52
C VAL A 328 -30.42 -6.75 2.43
N VAL A 329 -30.69 -6.32 1.20
CA VAL A 329 -31.38 -5.06 0.91
C VAL A 329 -32.59 -5.30 0.02
N ASP A 330 -33.58 -4.44 0.08
CA ASP A 330 -34.69 -4.47 -0.87
C ASP A 330 -34.22 -4.16 -2.31
N ALA A 331 -35.06 -4.44 -3.31
CA ALA A 331 -34.73 -4.21 -4.72
C ALA A 331 -34.49 -2.73 -5.10
N ALA A 332 -34.90 -1.78 -4.26
CA ALA A 332 -34.68 -0.35 -4.44
C ALA A 332 -33.48 0.17 -3.61
N GLY A 333 -32.85 -0.69 -2.82
CA GLY A 333 -31.78 -0.37 -1.90
C GLY A 333 -30.49 -0.02 -2.64
N GLU A 334 -30.12 1.26 -2.59
CA GLU A 334 -28.82 1.72 -3.07
C GLU A 334 -27.75 1.59 -1.99
N VAL A 335 -26.53 1.23 -2.41
CA VAL A 335 -25.38 1.16 -1.52
C VAL A 335 -24.80 2.56 -1.34
N GLY A 336 -24.91 3.11 -0.14
CA GLY A 336 -24.36 4.41 0.21
C GLY A 336 -22.85 4.38 0.49
N VAL A 337 -22.34 5.50 1.01
CA VAL A 337 -20.91 5.71 1.31
C VAL A 337 -20.36 4.64 2.23
N ASN A 338 -19.13 4.16 1.97
CA ASN A 338 -18.49 3.10 2.73
C ASN A 338 -19.45 1.90 2.92
N GLY A 339 -20.28 1.62 1.90
CA GLY A 339 -21.19 0.49 1.90
C GLY A 339 -22.33 0.54 2.90
N ALA A 340 -22.57 1.68 3.51
CA ALA A 340 -23.69 1.86 4.40
C ALA A 340 -24.98 1.80 3.57
N VAL A 341 -25.85 0.86 3.91
CA VAL A 341 -27.22 0.83 3.40
C VAL A 341 -28.06 1.61 4.40
N ALA A 342 -28.91 2.52 3.93
CA ALA A 342 -29.83 3.22 4.82
C ALA A 342 -30.78 2.22 5.49
N ASP A 343 -31.06 2.41 6.78
CA ASP A 343 -31.89 1.48 7.57
C ASP A 343 -33.25 1.21 6.92
N ALA A 344 -33.80 2.19 6.19
CA ALA A 344 -35.06 2.06 5.45
C ALA A 344 -35.04 1.03 4.32
N HIS A 345 -33.86 0.64 3.84
CA HIS A 345 -33.66 -0.33 2.76
C HIS A 345 -33.14 -1.68 3.25
N LEU A 346 -32.92 -1.83 4.57
CA LEU A 346 -32.54 -3.11 5.16
C LEU A 346 -33.75 -4.05 5.09
N PHE A 347 -33.56 -5.17 4.39
CA PHE A 347 -34.65 -6.12 4.21
C PHE A 347 -34.94 -6.84 5.53
N THR A 348 -36.22 -6.97 5.88
CA THR A 348 -36.68 -7.79 7.00
C THR A 348 -37.81 -8.69 6.50
N GLY A 349 -37.67 -9.99 6.72
CA GLY A 349 -38.61 -11.01 6.30
C GLY A 349 -37.91 -12.20 5.67
N THR A 350 -38.68 -12.95 4.91
CA THR A 350 -38.29 -14.26 4.41
C THR A 350 -37.91 -14.19 2.93
N VAL A 351 -36.66 -14.52 2.59
CA VAL A 351 -36.16 -14.57 1.21
C VAL A 351 -36.24 -16.00 0.69
N GLN A 352 -36.98 -16.20 -0.40
CA GLN A 352 -37.05 -17.48 -1.10
C GLN A 352 -35.90 -17.62 -2.09
N VAL A 353 -35.10 -18.66 -1.92
CA VAL A 353 -34.02 -19.04 -2.85
C VAL A 353 -34.48 -20.24 -3.66
N ARG A 354 -34.49 -20.09 -4.99
CA ARG A 354 -34.88 -21.16 -5.93
C ARG A 354 -33.77 -21.35 -6.94
N ASP A 355 -33.25 -22.57 -7.03
CA ASP A 355 -32.15 -22.93 -7.92
C ASP A 355 -30.94 -21.97 -7.77
N GLY A 356 -30.59 -21.70 -6.51
CA GLY A 356 -29.51 -20.79 -6.12
C GLY A 356 -29.82 -19.31 -6.28
N LYS A 357 -30.97 -18.91 -6.84
CA LYS A 357 -31.28 -17.51 -7.16
C LYS A 357 -32.33 -16.94 -6.22
N THR A 358 -32.22 -15.66 -5.95
CA THR A 358 -33.23 -14.88 -5.22
C THR A 358 -34.02 -13.99 -6.16
N ALA A 359 -35.28 -13.75 -5.81
CA ALA A 359 -36.10 -12.72 -6.43
C ALA A 359 -36.24 -11.53 -5.46
N ASP A 360 -36.27 -10.31 -6.00
CA ASP A 360 -36.74 -9.10 -5.31
C ASP A 360 -35.89 -8.58 -4.13
N VAL A 361 -34.70 -9.12 -3.91
CA VAL A 361 -33.72 -8.62 -2.92
C VAL A 361 -32.31 -8.52 -3.52
N GLY A 362 -31.55 -7.55 -3.04
CA GLY A 362 -30.13 -7.38 -3.29
C GLY A 362 -29.28 -7.87 -2.12
N PHE A 363 -28.01 -8.18 -2.40
CA PHE A 363 -27.02 -8.46 -1.36
C PHE A 363 -25.90 -7.43 -1.47
N VAL A 364 -25.43 -6.94 -0.34
CA VAL A 364 -24.34 -5.98 -0.24
C VAL A 364 -23.19 -6.63 0.52
N ARG A 365 -22.00 -6.57 -0.06
CA ARG A 365 -20.75 -7.02 0.56
C ARG A 365 -19.61 -6.09 0.18
N HIS A 366 -18.72 -5.81 1.14
CA HIS A 366 -17.56 -4.91 0.94
C HIS A 366 -17.93 -3.61 0.22
N HIS A 367 -19.07 -3.04 0.60
CA HIS A 367 -19.53 -1.76 0.07
C HIS A 367 -19.96 -1.76 -1.40
N ALA A 368 -20.27 -2.93 -1.96
CA ALA A 368 -20.82 -3.08 -3.31
C ALA A 368 -22.02 -4.05 -3.31
N LEU A 369 -22.94 -3.83 -4.26
CA LEU A 369 -24.05 -4.75 -4.51
C LEU A 369 -23.53 -5.97 -5.27
N VAL A 370 -23.75 -7.16 -4.73
CA VAL A 370 -23.46 -8.45 -5.36
C VAL A 370 -24.39 -8.61 -6.55
N ARG A 371 -23.84 -8.69 -7.76
CA ARG A 371 -24.63 -8.98 -8.95
C ARG A 371 -24.72 -10.47 -9.17
N ARG A 372 -25.88 -10.89 -9.70
CA ARG A 372 -26.19 -12.29 -10.01
C ARG A 372 -25.89 -13.22 -8.83
N PRO A 373 -26.44 -12.95 -7.63
CA PRO A 373 -26.20 -13.77 -6.45
C PRO A 373 -26.64 -15.22 -6.72
N GLN A 374 -25.73 -16.16 -6.41
CA GLN A 374 -25.95 -17.58 -6.55
C GLN A 374 -25.57 -18.32 -5.26
N PHE A 375 -26.56 -18.92 -4.60
CA PHE A 375 -26.36 -19.76 -3.44
C PHE A 375 -26.06 -21.19 -3.85
N THR A 376 -25.00 -21.74 -3.28
CA THR A 376 -24.58 -23.13 -3.48
C THR A 376 -24.47 -23.86 -2.15
N GLY A 377 -24.83 -25.13 -2.14
CA GLY A 377 -24.72 -26.01 -0.99
C GLY A 377 -23.29 -26.57 -0.79
N PRO A 378 -23.09 -27.41 0.23
CA PRO A 378 -21.78 -28.00 0.55
C PRO A 378 -21.19 -28.86 -0.57
N ASP A 379 -22.04 -29.38 -1.44
CA ASP A 379 -21.69 -30.19 -2.61
C ASP A 379 -21.44 -29.34 -3.88
N GLY A 380 -21.53 -28.01 -3.76
CA GLY A 380 -21.36 -27.06 -4.87
C GLY A 380 -22.57 -26.96 -5.79
N THR A 381 -23.69 -27.62 -5.47
CA THR A 381 -24.92 -27.55 -6.28
C THR A 381 -25.77 -26.35 -5.90
N ALA A 382 -26.62 -25.90 -6.82
CA ALA A 382 -27.49 -24.76 -6.59
C ALA A 382 -28.48 -25.05 -5.45
N TRP A 383 -28.47 -24.21 -4.42
CA TRP A 383 -29.30 -24.44 -3.23
C TRP A 383 -30.70 -23.85 -3.41
N SER A 384 -31.71 -24.56 -2.91
CA SER A 384 -33.09 -24.06 -2.84
C SER A 384 -33.57 -24.16 -1.40
N GLY A 385 -34.20 -23.09 -0.92
CA GLY A 385 -34.68 -23.01 0.44
C GLY A 385 -35.03 -21.58 0.84
N THR A 386 -35.08 -21.36 2.14
CA THR A 386 -35.57 -20.11 2.71
C THR A 386 -34.50 -19.48 3.58
N LEU A 387 -34.23 -18.20 3.40
CA LEU A 387 -33.39 -17.40 4.29
C LEU A 387 -34.29 -16.49 5.13
N GLU A 388 -34.17 -16.58 6.44
CA GLU A 388 -34.79 -15.61 7.34
C GLU A 388 -33.84 -14.42 7.51
N VAL A 389 -34.36 -13.21 7.35
CA VAL A 389 -33.57 -11.97 7.40
C VAL A 389 -34.22 -11.00 8.37
N GLU A 390 -33.43 -10.45 9.28
CA GLU A 390 -33.85 -9.42 10.23
C GLU A 390 -32.94 -8.21 10.13
N SER A 391 -33.51 -7.03 9.81
CA SER A 391 -32.75 -5.78 9.64
C SER A 391 -31.51 -5.94 8.74
N GLY A 392 -31.67 -6.66 7.62
CA GLY A 392 -30.61 -6.94 6.65
C GLY A 392 -29.61 -8.02 7.05
N ALA A 393 -29.69 -8.60 8.25
CA ALA A 393 -28.84 -9.71 8.68
C ALA A 393 -29.53 -11.05 8.44
N ILE A 394 -28.81 -12.02 7.86
CA ILE A 394 -29.30 -13.39 7.65
C ILE A 394 -29.22 -14.16 8.98
N ALA A 395 -30.32 -14.81 9.36
CA ALA A 395 -30.32 -15.76 10.47
C ALA A 395 -29.62 -17.06 10.03
N PHE A 396 -28.56 -17.44 10.74
CA PHE A 396 -27.72 -18.60 10.38
C PHE A 396 -28.21 -19.92 10.99
N GLU A 397 -29.12 -19.86 11.97
CA GLU A 397 -29.56 -21.05 12.70
C GLU A 397 -30.37 -21.98 11.79
N GLY A 398 -29.89 -23.23 11.64
CA GLY A 398 -30.55 -24.24 10.80
C GLY A 398 -30.23 -24.16 9.30
N LEU A 399 -29.39 -23.22 8.85
CA LEU A 399 -28.89 -23.19 7.48
C LEU A 399 -27.76 -24.23 7.29
N PRO A 400 -27.72 -24.93 6.14
CA PRO A 400 -26.56 -25.75 5.78
C PRO A 400 -25.33 -24.86 5.48
N ASP A 401 -24.16 -25.45 5.28
CA ASP A 401 -22.97 -24.70 4.85
C ASP A 401 -23.19 -24.16 3.42
N LEU A 402 -23.68 -22.93 3.35
CA LEU A 402 -24.00 -22.24 2.10
C LEU A 402 -22.85 -21.35 1.66
N THR A 403 -22.64 -21.26 0.35
CA THR A 403 -21.75 -20.29 -0.28
C THR A 403 -22.55 -19.38 -1.20
N LEU A 404 -22.39 -18.07 -1.05
CA LEU A 404 -22.91 -17.06 -1.96
C LEU A 404 -21.82 -16.66 -2.95
N ALA A 405 -22.05 -16.92 -4.23
CA ALA A 405 -21.23 -16.48 -5.34
C ALA A 405 -21.89 -15.32 -6.10
N GLY A 406 -21.10 -14.39 -6.63
CA GLY A 406 -21.58 -13.29 -7.46
C GLY A 406 -20.47 -12.35 -7.89
N ASP A 407 -20.77 -11.45 -8.84
CA ASP A 407 -19.81 -10.52 -9.47
C ASP A 407 -19.99 -9.05 -9.07
#